data_AF-A0A641AJ45-F1
#
_entry.id   AF-A0A641AJ45-F1
#
_cell.length_a   1.000
_cell.length_b   1.000
_cell.length_c   1.000
_cell.angle_alpha   90.00
_cell.angle_beta   90.00
_cell.angle_gamma   90.00
#
_symmetry.space_group_name_H-M   'P 1'
#
loop_
_entity.id
_entity.type
_entity.pdbx_description
1 polymer ?
#
loop_
_entity_poly.entity_id
_entity_poly.type
_entity_poly.pdbx_seq_one_letter_code
_entity_poly.pdbx_strand_id
1 'polypeptide(L)'
;MAGAQRAGAQMRANKYAGACALCGVAVAIAAGRLIGLPGSWRTICLGCSPTPPPQGDHDGWHVAPMASLDLETTGTDPLADRILSFALLGDRSVDVCGLVDAGVDIPEAASAVNGLTAEALAGAPQPVEAVGLIVQWLDDLIERGVGLVVYNAAYDLTMVRAEAARWGVRQPDWQRLLVVDPFVIDWGIERGGLGPRRLSDVAAYYGVALTDAHDATADARAARSIAREIGLRHPLVAAGTLDDLMERQRAWFADRADDWNQYARRVGRTLDDPMGWPLARLGAEPLVTA
;
A
#
# COMPACT_ATOMS: atom_id res chain seq x y z
N MET A 1 18.32 -22.20 17.28
CA MET A 1 19.09 -20.95 17.34
C MET A 1 18.16 -19.83 16.91
N ALA A 2 17.95 -18.85 17.79
CA ALA A 2 16.94 -17.81 17.64
C ALA A 2 17.17 -16.97 16.39
N GLY A 3 16.18 -16.94 15.49
CA GLY A 3 16.16 -16.06 14.33
C GLY A 3 16.05 -14.61 14.81
N ALA A 4 16.95 -13.76 14.35
CA ALA A 4 16.91 -12.33 14.60
C ALA A 4 15.64 -11.75 13.96
N GLN A 5 14.70 -11.32 14.80
CA GLN A 5 13.58 -10.46 14.40
C GLN A 5 14.15 -9.25 13.64
N ARG A 6 13.83 -9.13 12.35
CA ARG A 6 14.07 -7.88 11.63
C ARG A 6 13.04 -6.88 12.13
N ALA A 7 13.44 -6.04 13.09
CA ALA A 7 12.67 -4.88 13.51
C ALA A 7 12.21 -4.11 12.26
N GLY A 8 10.91 -3.78 12.20
CA GLY A 8 10.32 -3.01 11.11
C GLY A 8 11.20 -1.82 10.75
N ALA A 9 11.46 -1.64 9.45
CA ALA A 9 12.42 -0.65 8.98
C ALA A 9 12.02 0.74 9.49
N GLN A 10 12.78 1.25 10.46
CA GLN A 10 12.69 2.64 10.86
C GLN A 10 13.19 3.50 9.70
N MET A 11 12.74 4.77 9.62
CA MET A 11 13.26 5.78 8.68
C MET A 11 14.76 5.58 8.42
N ARG A 12 15.18 5.68 7.15
CA ARG A 12 16.54 5.31 6.74
C ARG A 12 17.60 6.00 7.61
N ALA A 13 18.53 5.24 8.16
CA ALA A 13 19.63 5.81 8.94
C ALA A 13 20.58 6.65 8.07
N ASN A 14 21.20 7.68 8.66
CA ASN A 14 22.16 8.53 7.96
C ASN A 14 23.43 7.76 7.58
N LYS A 15 23.83 7.85 6.31
CA LYS A 15 25.02 7.16 5.79
C LYS A 15 26.33 7.84 6.19
N TYR A 16 26.30 9.14 6.43
CA TYR A 16 27.46 9.96 6.75
C TYR A 16 27.24 10.71 8.07
N ALA A 17 28.30 10.91 8.83
CA ALA A 17 28.26 11.79 9.99
C ALA A 17 27.95 13.24 9.55
N GLY A 18 27.32 14.00 10.41
CA GLY A 18 26.96 15.40 10.12
C GLY A 18 26.29 16.06 11.31
N ALA A 19 25.66 17.21 11.06
CA ALA A 19 24.83 17.89 12.05
C ALA A 19 23.35 17.60 11.79
N CYS A 20 22.54 17.54 12.85
CA CYS A 20 21.10 17.49 12.73
C CYS A 20 20.60 18.78 12.07
N ALA A 21 19.80 18.65 11.02
CA ALA A 21 19.24 19.78 10.27
C ALA A 21 18.23 20.63 11.07
N LEU A 22 17.81 20.19 12.26
CA LEU A 22 16.82 20.87 13.09
C LEU A 22 17.45 21.53 14.34
N CYS A 23 18.31 20.82 15.06
CA CYS A 23 18.91 21.33 16.32
C CYS A 23 20.43 21.51 16.27
N GLY A 24 21.09 21.19 15.17
CA GLY A 24 22.54 21.37 14.99
C GLY A 24 23.42 20.37 15.75
N VAL A 25 22.85 19.48 16.57
CA VAL A 25 23.65 18.48 17.31
C VAL A 25 24.42 17.56 16.35
N ALA A 26 25.63 17.18 16.73
CA ALA A 26 26.40 16.21 15.97
C ALA A 26 25.70 14.85 15.93
N VAL A 27 25.67 14.24 14.75
CA VAL A 27 25.05 12.93 14.48
C VAL A 27 26.13 12.05 13.85
N ALA A 28 26.51 10.99 14.56
CA ALA A 28 27.44 9.98 14.05
C ALA A 28 26.81 9.17 12.90
N ILE A 29 27.64 8.44 12.15
CA ILE A 29 27.16 7.50 11.12
C ILE A 29 26.15 6.53 11.75
N ALA A 30 25.01 6.33 11.08
CA ALA A 30 23.89 5.49 11.51
C ALA A 30 23.20 5.88 12.84
N ALA A 31 23.58 6.99 13.49
CA ALA A 31 23.02 7.42 14.77
C ALA A 31 21.78 8.33 14.63
N GLY A 32 21.43 8.74 13.41
CA GLY A 32 20.27 9.57 13.11
C GLY A 32 19.38 8.99 12.01
N ARG A 33 18.52 9.83 11.44
CA ARG A 33 17.56 9.49 10.37
C ARG A 33 17.72 10.42 9.18
N LEU A 34 17.38 9.95 8.00
CA LEU A 34 17.30 10.73 6.77
C LEU A 34 15.84 11.03 6.45
N ILE A 35 15.56 12.30 6.25
CA ILE A 35 14.25 12.81 5.81
C ILE A 35 14.40 13.65 4.54
N GLY A 36 13.30 13.89 3.84
CA GLY A 36 13.24 14.69 2.63
C GLY A 36 13.04 13.87 1.36
N LEU A 37 13.05 14.58 0.23
CA LEU A 37 12.77 14.02 -1.08
C LEU A 37 14.06 13.47 -1.74
N PRO A 38 13.93 12.58 -2.75
CA PRO A 38 15.07 12.15 -3.55
C PRO A 38 15.91 13.34 -4.05
N GLY A 39 17.22 13.32 -3.72
CA GLY A 39 18.16 14.39 -4.08
C GLY A 39 18.24 15.57 -3.09
N SER A 40 17.43 15.57 -2.03
CA SER A 40 17.39 16.64 -1.01
C SER A 40 17.34 16.11 0.43
N TRP A 41 18.00 14.97 0.66
CA TRP A 41 18.04 14.29 1.96
C TRP A 41 18.71 15.15 3.04
N ARG A 42 18.12 15.17 4.23
CA ARG A 42 18.65 15.84 5.43
C ARG A 42 18.81 14.85 6.56
N THR A 43 19.93 14.96 7.29
CA THR A 43 20.17 14.17 8.51
C THR A 43 19.49 14.85 9.71
N ILE A 44 18.79 14.08 10.52
CA ILE A 44 18.23 14.51 11.81
C ILE A 44 18.65 13.56 12.93
N CYS A 45 18.77 14.07 14.16
CA CYS A 45 19.04 13.22 15.33
C CYS A 45 17.75 12.49 15.77
N LEU A 46 17.88 11.48 16.64
CA LEU A 46 16.74 10.71 17.14
C LEU A 46 15.74 11.59 17.91
N GLY A 47 16.22 12.54 18.71
CA GLY A 47 15.35 13.45 19.46
C GLY A 47 14.55 14.43 18.61
N CYS A 48 15.01 14.69 17.37
CA CYS A 48 14.29 15.50 16.39
C CYS A 48 13.60 14.65 15.31
N SER A 49 13.57 13.32 15.48
CA SER A 49 12.87 12.43 14.54
C SER A 49 11.37 12.68 14.61
N PRO A 50 10.69 12.89 13.47
CA PRO A 50 9.24 13.05 13.45
C PRO A 50 8.56 11.87 14.13
N THR A 51 7.53 12.19 14.90
CA THR A 51 6.62 11.23 15.50
C THR A 51 5.21 11.62 15.07
N PRO A 52 4.31 10.64 14.89
CA PRO A 52 2.94 10.94 14.56
C PRO A 52 2.27 11.69 15.72
N PRO A 53 1.26 12.54 15.45
CA PRO A 53 0.47 13.17 16.50
C PRO A 53 -0.12 12.14 17.48
N PRO A 54 -0.46 12.55 18.72
CA PRO A 54 -1.19 11.69 19.62
C PRO A 54 -2.53 11.28 19.01
N GLN A 55 -3.02 10.09 19.38
CA GLN A 55 -4.38 9.69 19.05
C GLN A 55 -5.38 10.66 19.69
N GLY A 56 -6.43 10.98 18.95
CA GLY A 56 -7.60 11.72 19.41
C GLY A 56 -8.84 10.83 19.48
N ASP A 57 -9.91 11.42 20.00
CA ASP A 57 -11.25 10.86 20.04
C ASP A 57 -12.16 11.77 19.20
N HIS A 58 -12.41 11.39 17.96
CA HIS A 58 -13.22 12.16 17.02
C HIS A 58 -13.81 11.25 15.95
N ASP A 59 -14.91 11.69 15.35
CA ASP A 59 -15.54 10.97 14.25
C ASP A 59 -14.75 11.13 12.93
N GLY A 60 -15.12 10.35 11.93
CA GLY A 60 -14.57 10.42 10.57
C GLY A 60 -14.69 9.10 9.81
N TRP A 61 -14.08 9.01 8.63
CA TRP A 61 -14.12 7.77 7.82
C TRP A 61 -13.49 6.56 8.54
N HIS A 62 -12.58 6.81 9.47
CA HIS A 62 -11.81 5.76 10.16
C HIS A 62 -12.63 4.97 11.20
N VAL A 63 -13.84 5.40 11.54
CA VAL A 63 -14.79 4.63 12.36
C VAL A 63 -15.78 3.82 11.52
N ALA A 64 -15.78 4.00 10.20
CA ALA A 64 -16.60 3.18 9.30
C ALA A 64 -16.08 1.73 9.25
N PRO A 65 -16.95 0.75 8.89
CA PRO A 65 -16.51 -0.62 8.66
C PRO A 65 -15.44 -0.68 7.55
N MET A 66 -14.34 -1.37 7.83
CA MET A 66 -13.24 -1.54 6.89
C MET A 66 -12.75 -3.00 6.82
N ALA A 67 -12.64 -3.49 5.60
CA ALA A 67 -11.96 -4.72 5.23
C ALA A 67 -10.55 -4.40 4.68
N SER A 68 -9.70 -5.41 4.49
CA SER A 68 -8.38 -5.20 3.88
C SER A 68 -7.98 -6.32 2.94
N LEU A 69 -7.26 -5.96 1.88
CA LEU A 69 -6.73 -6.88 0.87
C LEU A 69 -5.23 -6.67 0.70
N ASP A 70 -4.52 -7.77 0.51
CA ASP A 70 -3.13 -7.79 0.07
C ASP A 70 -2.88 -9.03 -0.81
N LEU A 71 -1.95 -8.92 -1.77
CA LEU A 71 -1.61 -9.97 -2.73
C LEU A 71 -0.10 -10.23 -2.71
N GLU A 72 0.27 -11.52 -2.78
CA GLU A 72 1.62 -11.90 -3.20
C GLU A 72 1.64 -12.24 -4.67
N THR A 73 2.66 -11.78 -5.39
CA THR A 73 2.67 -11.82 -6.86
C THR A 73 4.03 -12.25 -7.42
N THR A 74 4.07 -12.60 -8.71
CA THR A 74 5.30 -13.02 -9.40
C THR A 74 6.29 -11.88 -9.66
N GLY A 75 5.91 -10.62 -9.43
CA GLY A 75 6.73 -9.47 -9.76
C GLY A 75 6.13 -8.13 -9.34
N THR A 76 6.28 -7.12 -10.19
CA THR A 76 5.92 -5.72 -9.90
C THR A 76 5.18 -5.03 -11.05
N ASP A 77 4.87 -5.73 -12.13
CA ASP A 77 4.05 -5.24 -13.23
C ASP A 77 2.64 -5.83 -13.12
N PRO A 78 1.64 -5.07 -12.63
CA PRO A 78 0.29 -5.59 -12.39
C PRO A 78 -0.46 -5.97 -13.69
N LEU A 79 0.08 -5.62 -14.86
CA LEU A 79 -0.49 -6.02 -16.15
C LEU A 79 0.12 -7.32 -16.69
N ALA A 80 1.34 -7.66 -16.28
CA ALA A 80 2.10 -8.79 -16.81
C ALA A 80 2.31 -9.93 -15.81
N ASP A 81 2.37 -9.63 -14.51
CA ASP A 81 2.58 -10.60 -13.44
C ASP A 81 1.31 -11.37 -13.07
N ARG A 82 1.45 -12.34 -12.15
CA ARG A 82 0.39 -13.23 -11.66
C ARG A 82 0.24 -13.15 -10.16
N ILE A 83 -0.97 -13.42 -9.68
CA ILE A 83 -1.27 -13.60 -8.25
C ILE A 83 -0.81 -14.99 -7.81
N LEU A 84 -0.12 -15.07 -6.68
CA LEU A 84 0.38 -16.30 -6.05
C LEU A 84 -0.33 -16.60 -4.73
N SER A 85 -0.71 -15.56 -3.99
CA SER A 85 -1.57 -15.67 -2.82
C SER A 85 -2.36 -14.40 -2.59
N PHE A 86 -3.39 -14.49 -1.77
CA PHE A 86 -4.22 -13.35 -1.38
C PHE A 86 -4.67 -13.48 0.07
N ALA A 87 -4.88 -12.34 0.71
CA ALA A 87 -5.56 -12.23 1.99
C ALA A 87 -6.71 -11.23 1.90
N LEU A 88 -7.93 -11.68 2.23
CA LEU A 88 -9.15 -10.90 2.24
C LEU A 88 -9.69 -10.85 3.67
N LEU A 89 -9.34 -9.81 4.43
CA LEU A 89 -9.71 -9.71 5.85
C LEU A 89 -10.98 -8.88 6.00
N GLY A 90 -12.07 -9.50 6.45
CA GLY A 90 -13.37 -8.85 6.57
C GLY A 90 -13.44 -7.80 7.69
N ASP A 91 -14.45 -6.94 7.62
CA ASP A 91 -14.80 -5.97 8.69
C ASP A 91 -15.34 -6.66 9.96
N ARG A 92 -15.91 -7.87 9.81
CA ARG A 92 -16.62 -8.62 10.86
C ARG A 92 -16.13 -10.06 11.04
N SER A 93 -14.82 -10.30 10.88
CA SER A 93 -14.10 -11.55 11.23
C SER A 93 -14.13 -12.74 10.26
N VAL A 94 -14.78 -12.63 9.10
CA VAL A 94 -14.58 -13.62 8.03
C VAL A 94 -13.34 -13.20 7.24
N ASP A 95 -12.21 -13.80 7.61
CA ASP A 95 -10.95 -13.68 6.88
C ASP A 95 -10.86 -14.85 5.89
N VAL A 96 -10.55 -14.57 4.63
CA VAL A 96 -10.34 -15.57 3.58
C VAL A 96 -8.95 -15.38 3.00
N CYS A 97 -8.09 -16.37 3.17
CA CYS A 97 -6.76 -16.38 2.59
C CYS A 97 -6.60 -17.60 1.68
N GLY A 98 -5.83 -17.46 0.62
CA GLY A 98 -5.67 -18.54 -0.36
C GLY A 98 -4.37 -18.44 -1.13
N LEU A 99 -3.93 -19.60 -1.62
CA LEU A 99 -2.84 -19.75 -2.58
C LEU A 99 -3.42 -19.89 -3.99
N VAL A 100 -2.61 -19.57 -4.99
CA VAL A 100 -3.00 -19.65 -6.41
C VAL A 100 -1.91 -20.38 -7.18
N ASP A 101 -2.29 -21.44 -7.88
CA ASP A 101 -1.41 -22.05 -8.87
C ASP A 101 -1.45 -21.19 -10.14
N ALA A 102 -0.50 -20.26 -10.27
CA ALA A 102 -0.47 -19.30 -11.37
C ALA A 102 -0.21 -19.92 -12.76
N GLY A 103 0.20 -21.21 -12.81
CA GLY A 103 0.50 -21.90 -14.06
C GLY A 103 1.68 -21.31 -14.85
N VAL A 104 2.56 -20.55 -14.18
CA VAL A 104 3.76 -19.92 -14.77
C VAL A 104 4.97 -20.11 -13.86
N ASP A 105 6.16 -19.96 -14.43
CA ASP A 105 7.40 -19.94 -13.66
C ASP A 105 7.42 -18.74 -12.71
N ILE A 106 7.81 -18.97 -11.46
CA ILE A 106 7.94 -17.92 -10.43
C ILE A 106 9.39 -17.44 -10.40
N PRO A 107 9.66 -16.15 -10.63
CA PRO A 107 11.01 -15.61 -10.55
C PRO A 107 11.62 -15.80 -9.16
N GLU A 108 12.91 -16.19 -9.11
CA GLU A 108 13.64 -16.39 -7.84
C GLU A 108 13.58 -15.14 -6.94
N ALA A 109 13.59 -13.94 -7.53
CA ALA A 109 13.47 -12.70 -6.80
C ALA A 109 12.12 -12.56 -6.06
N ALA A 110 11.02 -13.06 -6.63
CA ALA A 110 9.72 -13.07 -5.99
C ALA A 110 9.69 -14.11 -4.86
N SER A 111 10.13 -15.34 -5.13
CA SER A 111 10.24 -16.40 -4.12
C SER A 111 11.15 -16.00 -2.95
N ALA A 112 12.22 -15.23 -3.19
CA ALA A 112 13.10 -14.73 -2.13
C ALA A 112 12.42 -13.70 -1.22
N VAL A 113 11.35 -13.05 -1.69
CA VAL A 113 10.57 -12.06 -0.93
C VAL A 113 9.45 -12.75 -0.17
N ASN A 114 8.63 -13.56 -0.83
CA ASN A 114 7.39 -14.12 -0.25
C ASN A 114 7.46 -15.61 0.10
N GLY A 115 8.56 -16.29 -0.22
CA GLY A 115 8.76 -17.71 0.09
C GLY A 115 7.94 -18.69 -0.75
N LEU A 116 7.18 -18.23 -1.75
CA LEU A 116 6.34 -19.08 -2.59
C LEU A 116 7.11 -19.61 -3.80
N THR A 117 7.02 -20.92 -4.04
CA THR A 117 7.59 -21.58 -5.24
C THR A 117 6.51 -22.29 -6.03
N ALA A 118 6.76 -22.55 -7.31
CA ALA A 118 5.78 -23.22 -8.19
C ALA A 118 5.42 -24.61 -7.64
N GLU A 119 6.40 -25.33 -7.08
CA GLU A 119 6.19 -26.65 -6.47
C GLU A 119 5.31 -26.57 -5.22
N ALA A 120 5.46 -25.51 -4.41
CA ALA A 120 4.66 -25.30 -3.22
C ALA A 120 3.20 -24.92 -3.54
N LEU A 121 2.96 -24.33 -4.71
CA LEU A 121 1.65 -23.92 -5.19
C LEU A 121 0.96 -24.98 -6.05
N ALA A 122 1.66 -26.07 -6.41
CA ALA A 122 1.11 -27.12 -7.25
C ALA A 122 -0.17 -27.72 -6.63
N GLY A 123 -1.28 -27.63 -7.37
CA GLY A 123 -2.58 -28.14 -6.92
C GLY A 123 -3.38 -27.18 -6.03
N ALA A 124 -2.89 -25.96 -5.81
CA ALA A 124 -3.72 -24.86 -5.33
C ALA A 124 -4.80 -24.50 -6.37
N PRO A 125 -5.86 -23.76 -5.98
CA PRO A 125 -6.87 -23.28 -6.92
C PRO A 125 -6.27 -22.58 -8.14
N GLN A 126 -6.90 -22.80 -9.29
CA GLN A 126 -6.50 -22.15 -10.53
C GLN A 126 -6.86 -20.66 -10.50
N PRO A 127 -6.21 -19.80 -11.29
CA PRO A 127 -6.39 -18.36 -11.20
C PRO A 127 -7.84 -17.92 -11.42
N VAL A 128 -8.57 -18.56 -12.32
CA VAL A 128 -10.00 -18.28 -12.56
C VAL A 128 -10.85 -18.47 -11.31
N GLU A 129 -10.55 -19.47 -10.47
CA GLU A 129 -11.29 -19.76 -9.24
C GLU A 129 -10.94 -18.75 -8.14
N ALA A 130 -9.63 -18.50 -7.95
CA ALA A 130 -9.14 -17.54 -6.97
C ALA A 130 -9.63 -16.12 -7.26
N VAL A 131 -9.50 -15.67 -8.51
CA VAL A 131 -9.94 -14.34 -8.94
C VAL A 131 -11.46 -14.21 -8.89
N GLY A 132 -12.20 -15.27 -9.25
CA GLY A 132 -13.65 -15.33 -9.07
C GLY A 132 -14.08 -15.12 -7.62
N LEU A 133 -13.36 -15.72 -6.67
CA LEU A 133 -13.58 -15.53 -5.24
C LEU A 133 -13.28 -14.09 -4.80
N ILE A 134 -12.15 -13.52 -5.24
CA ILE A 134 -11.78 -12.14 -4.91
C ILE A 134 -12.84 -11.17 -5.43
N VAL A 135 -13.27 -11.31 -6.69
CA VAL A 135 -14.31 -10.45 -7.27
C VAL A 135 -15.62 -10.56 -6.51
N GLN A 136 -16.07 -11.78 -6.18
CA GLN A 136 -17.28 -11.99 -5.40
C GLN A 136 -17.21 -11.29 -4.03
N TRP A 137 -16.05 -11.36 -3.38
CA TRP A 137 -15.84 -10.67 -2.11
C TRP A 137 -15.86 -9.15 -2.27
N LEU A 138 -15.26 -8.60 -3.33
CA LEU A 138 -15.32 -7.17 -3.62
C LEU A 138 -16.75 -6.67 -3.85
N ASP A 139 -17.60 -7.45 -4.54
CA ASP A 139 -19.01 -7.07 -4.72
C ASP A 139 -19.78 -7.05 -3.40
N ASP A 140 -19.53 -7.98 -2.49
CA ASP A 140 -20.13 -7.96 -1.15
C ASP A 140 -19.76 -6.66 -0.40
N LEU A 141 -18.50 -6.24 -0.46
CA LEU A 141 -18.07 -4.98 0.14
C LEU A 141 -18.77 -3.77 -0.51
N ILE A 142 -18.89 -3.75 -1.84
CA ILE A 142 -19.58 -2.70 -2.59
C ILE A 142 -21.05 -2.60 -2.17
N GLU A 143 -21.76 -3.72 -2.12
CA GLU A 143 -23.19 -3.74 -1.75
C GLU A 143 -23.42 -3.34 -0.29
N ARG A 144 -22.46 -3.60 0.59
CA ARG A 144 -22.53 -3.26 2.01
C ARG A 144 -21.94 -1.88 2.35
N GLY A 145 -21.32 -1.20 1.39
CA GLY A 145 -20.63 0.09 1.61
C GLY A 145 -19.45 -0.01 2.58
N VAL A 146 -18.73 -1.14 2.57
CA VAL A 146 -17.55 -1.36 3.42
C VAL A 146 -16.31 -0.80 2.73
N GLY A 147 -15.48 -0.04 3.45
CA GLY A 147 -14.22 0.47 2.92
C GLY A 147 -13.19 -0.66 2.73
N LEU A 148 -12.55 -0.71 1.58
CA LEU A 148 -11.47 -1.64 1.27
C LEU A 148 -10.11 -0.98 1.51
N VAL A 149 -9.38 -1.45 2.50
CA VAL A 149 -8.02 -1.00 2.78
C VAL A 149 -7.02 -1.80 1.95
N VAL A 150 -6.21 -1.12 1.13
CA VAL A 150 -5.12 -1.73 0.36
C VAL A 150 -3.93 -0.80 0.39
N TYR A 151 -2.74 -1.30 0.74
CA TYR A 151 -1.56 -0.47 0.80
C TYR A 151 -0.95 -0.32 -0.61
N ASN A 152 -0.96 0.90 -1.17
CA ASN A 152 -0.64 1.14 -2.58
C ASN A 152 -1.62 0.43 -3.53
N ALA A 153 -2.92 0.72 -3.34
CA ALA A 153 -4.06 0.08 -3.99
C ALA A 153 -3.99 0.02 -5.52
N ALA A 154 -3.35 1.01 -6.14
CA ALA A 154 -3.16 1.09 -7.59
C ALA A 154 -2.49 -0.17 -8.15
N TYR A 155 -1.64 -0.85 -7.38
CA TYR A 155 -1.01 -2.10 -7.78
C TYR A 155 -2.01 -3.28 -7.73
N ASP A 156 -2.48 -3.63 -6.53
CA ASP A 156 -3.30 -4.83 -6.32
C ASP A 156 -4.63 -4.79 -7.08
N LEU A 157 -5.30 -3.64 -7.11
CA LEU A 157 -6.58 -3.53 -7.81
C LEU A 157 -6.39 -3.57 -9.34
N THR A 158 -5.26 -3.08 -9.84
CA THR A 158 -4.90 -3.27 -11.26
C THR A 158 -4.61 -4.74 -11.55
N MET A 159 -3.92 -5.45 -10.65
CA MET A 159 -3.64 -6.88 -10.76
C MET A 159 -4.93 -7.70 -10.81
N VAL A 160 -5.86 -7.47 -9.86
CA VAL A 160 -7.16 -8.16 -9.83
C VAL A 160 -7.93 -7.91 -11.12
N ARG A 161 -8.00 -6.66 -11.60
CA ARG A 161 -8.68 -6.33 -12.86
C ARG A 161 -8.03 -7.04 -14.05
N ALA A 162 -6.70 -7.03 -14.14
CA ALA A 162 -5.96 -7.65 -15.23
C ALA A 162 -6.10 -9.17 -15.24
N GLU A 163 -6.01 -9.82 -14.08
CA GLU A 163 -6.27 -11.25 -13.91
C GLU A 163 -7.72 -11.61 -14.25
N ALA A 164 -8.70 -10.82 -13.79
CA ALA A 164 -10.10 -11.05 -14.12
C ALA A 164 -10.35 -10.99 -15.64
N ALA A 165 -9.76 -9.99 -16.31
CA ALA A 165 -9.82 -9.89 -17.78
C ALA A 165 -9.12 -11.07 -18.47
N ARG A 166 -7.94 -11.48 -17.98
CA ARG A 166 -7.14 -12.59 -18.52
C ARG A 166 -7.89 -13.92 -18.49
N TRP A 167 -8.68 -14.16 -17.44
CA TRP A 167 -9.41 -15.41 -17.23
C TRP A 167 -10.90 -15.33 -17.59
N GLY A 168 -11.36 -14.22 -18.16
CA GLY A 168 -12.77 -14.03 -18.52
C GLY A 168 -13.70 -14.00 -17.30
N VAL A 169 -13.18 -13.68 -16.12
CA VAL A 169 -13.96 -13.44 -14.91
C VAL A 169 -14.60 -12.05 -15.04
N ARG A 170 -15.87 -11.93 -14.63
CA ARG A 170 -16.56 -10.64 -14.63
C ARG A 170 -15.82 -9.62 -13.76
N GLN A 171 -15.97 -8.35 -14.08
CA GLN A 171 -15.42 -7.26 -13.29
C GLN A 171 -16.43 -6.85 -12.19
N PRO A 172 -15.96 -6.45 -10.99
CA PRO A 172 -16.81 -5.77 -10.02
C PRO A 172 -17.11 -4.35 -10.49
N ASP A 173 -18.06 -3.67 -9.82
CA ASP A 173 -18.30 -2.25 -10.06
C ASP A 173 -17.21 -1.39 -9.40
N TRP A 174 -16.09 -1.25 -10.12
CA TRP A 174 -14.92 -0.48 -9.68
C TRP A 174 -15.24 0.96 -9.31
N GLN A 175 -16.31 1.55 -9.85
CA GLN A 175 -16.69 2.95 -9.59
C GLN A 175 -17.33 3.13 -8.22
N ARG A 176 -18.01 2.09 -7.71
CA ARG A 176 -18.65 2.07 -6.38
C ARG A 176 -17.73 1.58 -5.27
N LEU A 177 -16.56 1.02 -5.61
CA LEU A 177 -15.61 0.52 -4.62
C LEU A 177 -14.98 1.67 -3.82
N LEU A 178 -15.18 1.66 -2.50
CA LEU A 178 -14.61 2.63 -1.57
C LEU A 178 -13.23 2.14 -1.11
N VAL A 179 -12.16 2.79 -1.56
CA VAL A 179 -10.78 2.41 -1.27
C VAL A 179 -10.17 3.32 -0.21
N VAL A 180 -9.47 2.72 0.76
CA VAL A 180 -8.66 3.39 1.76
C VAL A 180 -7.21 2.96 1.53
N ASP A 181 -6.38 3.85 1.02
CA ASP A 181 -4.99 3.58 0.69
C ASP A 181 -4.05 4.31 1.66
N PRO A 182 -3.56 3.62 2.72
CA PRO A 182 -2.73 4.26 3.73
C PRO A 182 -1.45 4.87 3.17
N PHE A 183 -0.93 4.35 2.04
CA PHE A 183 0.24 4.91 1.38
C PHE A 183 -0.06 6.29 0.79
N VAL A 184 -1.21 6.45 0.12
CA VAL A 184 -1.63 7.72 -0.47
C VAL A 184 -1.99 8.73 0.62
N ILE A 185 -2.70 8.30 1.67
CA ILE A 185 -3.09 9.18 2.77
C ILE A 185 -1.85 9.69 3.52
N ASP A 186 -0.92 8.80 3.88
CA ASP A 186 0.32 9.17 4.55
C ASP A 186 1.19 10.11 3.69
N TRP A 187 1.28 9.84 2.38
CA TRP A 187 1.95 10.77 1.48
C TRP A 187 1.23 12.12 1.41
N GLY A 188 -0.11 12.16 1.40
CA GLY A 188 -0.88 13.41 1.40
C GLY A 188 -0.60 14.30 2.61
N ILE A 189 -0.35 13.69 3.77
CA ILE A 189 0.02 14.39 5.01
C ILE A 189 1.47 14.90 4.96
N GLU A 190 2.40 14.01 4.63
CA GLU A 190 3.84 14.27 4.80
C GLU A 190 4.51 14.81 3.54
N ARG A 191 3.84 14.71 2.39
CA ARG A 191 4.30 15.05 1.03
C ARG A 191 5.69 14.48 0.72
N GLY A 192 5.91 13.22 1.08
CA GLY A 192 7.19 12.53 0.92
C GLY A 192 8.32 13.03 1.83
N GLY A 193 8.01 13.93 2.79
CA GLY A 193 8.98 14.56 3.68
C GLY A 193 9.68 13.60 4.64
N LEU A 194 9.08 12.43 4.93
CA LEU A 194 9.66 11.42 5.83
C LEU A 194 10.56 10.39 5.13
N GLY A 195 10.77 10.52 3.81
CA GLY A 195 11.55 9.57 3.03
C GLY A 195 10.72 8.42 2.45
N PRO A 196 11.31 7.23 2.22
CA PRO A 196 10.57 6.09 1.68
C PRO A 196 9.43 5.69 2.63
N ARG A 197 8.28 5.36 2.03
CA ARG A 197 7.05 4.98 2.76
C ARG A 197 6.60 3.58 2.33
N ARG A 198 7.48 2.59 2.45
CA ARG A 198 7.06 1.17 2.34
C ARG A 198 6.15 0.84 3.52
N LEU A 199 5.36 -0.22 3.42
CA LEU A 199 4.45 -0.64 4.50
C LEU A 199 5.18 -0.73 5.86
N SER A 200 6.36 -1.34 5.89
CA SER A 200 7.18 -1.43 7.10
C SER A 200 7.66 -0.09 7.65
N ASP A 201 7.97 0.89 6.78
CA ASP A 201 8.36 2.24 7.18
C ASP A 201 7.19 3.00 7.84
N VAL A 202 5.98 2.83 7.30
CA VAL A 202 4.77 3.47 7.82
C VAL A 202 4.27 2.77 9.08
N ALA A 203 4.30 1.44 9.11
CA ALA A 203 3.98 0.65 10.28
C ALA A 203 4.87 1.06 11.47
N ALA A 204 6.19 1.13 11.26
CA ALA A 204 7.13 1.57 12.29
C ALA A 204 6.86 3.01 12.76
N TYR A 205 6.51 3.91 11.85
CA TYR A 205 6.19 5.31 12.19
C TYR A 205 4.95 5.43 13.07
N TYR A 206 3.88 4.69 12.77
CA TYR A 206 2.63 4.70 13.55
C TYR A 206 2.63 3.74 14.75
N GLY A 207 3.69 2.95 14.95
CA GLY A 207 3.78 1.97 16.04
C GLY A 207 2.92 0.71 15.81
N VAL A 208 2.60 0.41 14.55
CA VAL A 208 1.87 -0.81 14.15
C VAL A 208 2.86 -1.96 14.05
N ALA A 209 2.52 -3.10 14.66
CA ALA A 209 3.33 -4.30 14.57
C ALA A 209 3.25 -4.93 13.18
N LEU A 210 4.41 -5.32 12.65
CA LEU A 210 4.54 -6.10 11.42
C LEU A 210 5.58 -7.19 11.68
N THR A 211 5.13 -8.40 11.99
CA THR A 211 6.00 -9.50 12.45
C THR A 211 6.56 -10.33 11.30
N ASP A 212 5.81 -10.47 10.21
CA ASP A 212 6.13 -11.32 9.07
C ASP A 212 5.81 -10.55 7.78
N ALA A 213 6.65 -9.57 7.45
CA ALA A 213 6.50 -8.82 6.19
C ALA A 213 6.63 -9.77 4.99
N HIS A 214 5.84 -9.56 3.94
CA HIS A 214 5.71 -10.45 2.78
C HIS A 214 4.93 -11.75 3.06
N ASP A 215 4.06 -11.70 4.08
CA ASP A 215 2.89 -12.55 4.23
C ASP A 215 1.64 -11.69 4.03
N ALA A 216 0.82 -12.05 3.04
CA ALA A 216 -0.35 -11.24 2.67
C ALA A 216 -1.31 -10.98 3.85
N THR A 217 -1.42 -11.92 4.80
CA THR A 217 -2.32 -11.75 5.96
C THR A 217 -1.75 -10.72 6.94
N ALA A 218 -0.45 -10.80 7.21
CA ALA A 218 0.25 -9.83 8.06
C ALA A 218 0.23 -8.43 7.44
N ASP A 219 0.47 -8.33 6.13
CA ASP A 219 0.55 -7.06 5.41
C ASP A 219 -0.84 -6.39 5.29
N ALA A 220 -1.89 -7.14 4.95
CA ALA A 220 -3.28 -6.64 4.94
C ALA A 220 -3.72 -6.14 6.33
N ARG A 221 -3.37 -6.88 7.40
CA ARG A 221 -3.70 -6.50 8.78
C ARG A 221 -2.95 -5.24 9.20
N ALA A 222 -1.68 -5.12 8.84
CA ALA A 222 -0.88 -3.93 9.09
C ALA A 222 -1.44 -2.73 8.34
N ALA A 223 -1.79 -2.87 7.06
CA ALA A 223 -2.41 -1.82 6.26
C ALA A 223 -3.70 -1.27 6.90
N ARG A 224 -4.62 -2.15 7.32
CA ARG A 224 -5.84 -1.74 8.05
C ARG A 224 -5.53 -1.03 9.36
N SER A 225 -4.55 -1.53 10.10
CA SER A 225 -4.15 -0.92 11.38
C SER A 225 -3.55 0.47 11.17
N ILE A 226 -2.73 0.66 10.12
CA ILE A 226 -2.18 1.96 9.74
C ILE A 226 -3.30 2.92 9.33
N ALA A 227 -4.25 2.49 8.49
CA ALA A 227 -5.40 3.32 8.12
C ALA A 227 -6.11 3.87 9.37
N ARG A 228 -6.37 2.99 10.34
CA ARG A 228 -7.00 3.37 11.61
C ARG A 228 -6.14 4.34 12.43
N GLU A 229 -4.83 4.09 12.53
CA GLU A 229 -3.90 4.99 13.23
C GLU A 229 -3.81 6.37 12.57
N ILE A 230 -3.80 6.46 11.24
CA ILE A 230 -3.85 7.73 10.53
C ILE A 230 -5.14 8.47 10.89
N GLY A 231 -6.28 7.77 10.78
CA GLY A 231 -7.60 8.30 11.13
C GLY A 231 -7.64 8.88 12.53
N LEU A 232 -7.22 8.12 13.54
CA LEU A 232 -7.24 8.54 14.95
C LEU A 232 -6.33 9.73 15.26
N ARG A 233 -5.28 9.96 14.47
CA ARG A 233 -4.24 10.95 14.81
C ARG A 233 -4.35 12.24 14.02
N HIS A 234 -5.12 12.25 12.94
CA HIS A 234 -5.23 13.38 12.02
C HIS A 234 -6.70 13.77 11.80
N PRO A 235 -7.32 14.55 12.70
CA PRO A 235 -8.76 14.88 12.65
C PRO A 235 -9.21 15.50 11.32
N LEU A 236 -8.39 16.39 10.74
CA LEU A 236 -8.71 17.03 9.45
C LEU A 236 -8.64 16.06 8.27
N VAL A 237 -7.77 15.05 8.34
CA VAL A 237 -7.66 13.99 7.32
C VAL A 237 -8.82 13.00 7.47
N ALA A 238 -9.19 12.72 8.73
CA ALA A 238 -10.28 11.83 9.13
C ALA A 238 -11.67 12.34 8.77
N ALA A 239 -11.86 13.66 8.73
CA ALA A 239 -13.16 14.31 8.58
C ALA A 239 -13.92 13.85 7.32
N GLY A 240 -15.24 13.68 7.45
CA GLY A 240 -16.13 13.28 6.36
C GLY A 240 -16.29 11.75 6.22
N THR A 241 -16.86 11.35 5.08
CA THR A 241 -17.18 9.98 4.73
C THR A 241 -16.02 9.28 3.99
N LEU A 242 -16.19 8.01 3.67
CA LEU A 242 -15.28 7.28 2.77
C LEU A 242 -15.28 7.87 1.36
N ASP A 243 -16.41 8.38 0.86
CA ASP A 243 -16.47 9.09 -0.42
C ASP A 243 -15.63 10.37 -0.40
N ASP A 244 -15.75 11.17 0.67
CA ASP A 244 -14.93 12.38 0.84
C ASP A 244 -13.43 12.03 0.87
N LEU A 245 -13.08 10.89 1.48
CA LEU A 245 -11.72 10.37 1.49
C LEU A 245 -11.27 9.92 0.09
N MET A 246 -12.13 9.26 -0.69
CA MET A 246 -11.83 8.86 -2.07
C MET A 246 -11.43 10.07 -2.93
N GLU A 247 -12.15 11.18 -2.82
CA GLU A 247 -11.83 12.41 -3.54
C GLU A 247 -10.48 12.99 -3.14
N ARG A 248 -10.20 13.05 -1.83
CA ARG A 248 -8.90 13.53 -1.32
C ARG A 248 -7.74 12.65 -1.76
N GLN A 249 -7.90 11.33 -1.75
CA GLN A 249 -6.87 10.40 -2.19
C GLN A 249 -6.58 10.53 -3.69
N ARG A 250 -7.59 10.75 -4.53
CA ARG A 250 -7.36 11.06 -5.96
C ARG A 250 -6.50 12.30 -6.14
N ALA A 251 -6.78 13.36 -5.37
CA ALA A 251 -5.99 14.59 -5.40
C ALA A 251 -4.55 14.36 -4.91
N TRP A 252 -4.37 13.70 -3.75
CA TRP A 252 -3.04 13.38 -3.21
C TRP A 252 -2.22 12.47 -4.12
N PHE A 253 -2.85 11.48 -4.75
CA PHE A 253 -2.18 10.61 -5.70
C PHE A 253 -1.75 11.38 -6.95
N ALA A 254 -2.61 12.26 -7.48
CA ALA A 254 -2.27 13.09 -8.63
C ALA A 254 -1.08 14.03 -8.32
N ASP A 255 -1.11 14.70 -7.17
CA ASP A 255 0.00 15.54 -6.70
C ASP A 255 1.31 14.74 -6.59
N ARG A 256 1.23 13.52 -6.02
CA ARG A 256 2.38 12.62 -5.91
C ARG A 256 2.94 12.23 -7.27
N ALA A 257 2.06 11.85 -8.20
CA ALA A 257 2.43 11.47 -9.56
C ALA A 257 3.10 12.65 -10.27
N ASP A 258 2.61 13.88 -10.10
CA ASP A 258 3.21 15.08 -10.69
C ASP A 258 4.59 15.40 -10.09
N ASP A 259 4.75 15.30 -8.78
CA ASP A 259 6.05 15.46 -8.10
C ASP A 259 7.07 14.41 -8.59
N TRP A 260 6.65 13.14 -8.71
CA TRP A 260 7.46 12.09 -9.29
C TRP A 260 7.80 12.39 -10.75
N ASN A 261 6.83 12.78 -11.57
CA ASN A 261 7.00 13.06 -12.99
C ASN A 261 7.97 14.21 -13.25
N GLN A 262 7.99 15.24 -12.39
CA GLN A 262 8.98 16.31 -12.45
C GLN A 262 10.42 15.79 -12.21
N TYR A 263 10.59 14.87 -11.28
CA TYR A 263 11.88 14.20 -11.05
C TYR A 263 12.22 13.25 -12.20
N ALA A 264 11.29 12.37 -12.59
CA ALA A 264 11.46 11.33 -13.60
C ALA A 264 11.89 11.89 -14.95
N ARG A 265 11.31 13.03 -15.39
CA ARG A 265 11.72 13.74 -16.61
C ARG A 265 13.19 14.17 -16.58
N ARG A 266 13.71 14.58 -15.42
CA ARG A 266 15.12 15.01 -15.27
C ARG A 266 16.10 13.85 -15.31
N VAL A 267 15.68 12.66 -14.90
CA VAL A 267 16.55 11.47 -14.77
C VAL A 267 16.24 10.36 -15.77
N GLY A 268 15.37 10.61 -16.75
CA GLY A 268 15.00 9.65 -17.80
C GLY A 268 14.28 8.40 -17.28
N ARG A 269 13.32 8.58 -16.36
CA ARG A 269 12.48 7.50 -15.80
C ARG A 269 11.06 7.55 -16.35
N THR A 270 10.35 6.42 -16.25
CA THR A 270 8.93 6.29 -16.59
C THR A 270 8.08 7.25 -15.78
N LEU A 271 7.03 7.77 -16.42
CA LEU A 271 6.08 8.69 -15.81
C LEU A 271 4.90 7.90 -15.22
N ASP A 272 4.40 8.36 -14.08
CA ASP A 272 3.17 7.88 -13.47
C ASP A 272 1.96 8.60 -14.11
N ASP A 273 0.84 7.91 -14.27
CA ASP A 273 -0.44 8.52 -14.66
C ASP A 273 -1.11 9.16 -13.43
N PRO A 274 -1.32 10.49 -13.38
CA PRO A 274 -1.99 11.14 -12.24
C PRO A 274 -3.42 10.63 -11.99
N MET A 275 -4.05 10.00 -12.98
CA MET A 275 -5.37 9.36 -12.85
C MET A 275 -5.29 7.85 -12.62
N GLY A 276 -4.11 7.31 -12.28
CA GLY A 276 -3.86 5.88 -12.13
C GLY A 276 -4.31 5.25 -10.82
N TRP A 277 -5.10 5.95 -10.01
CA TRP A 277 -5.61 5.50 -8.72
C TRP A 277 -7.15 5.55 -8.67
N PRO A 278 -7.85 4.58 -8.04
CA PRO A 278 -7.31 3.48 -7.23
C PRO A 278 -6.82 2.27 -8.02
N LEU A 279 -6.93 2.31 -9.34
CA LEU A 279 -6.36 1.33 -10.26
C LEU A 279 -6.00 2.03 -11.57
N ALA A 280 -4.98 1.54 -12.26
CA ALA A 280 -4.45 2.17 -13.47
C ALA A 280 -5.54 2.34 -14.54
N ARG A 281 -5.35 3.19 -15.55
CA ARG A 281 -6.22 3.13 -16.73
C ARG A 281 -5.63 2.14 -17.73
N LEU A 282 -6.39 1.09 -18.07
CA LEU A 282 -6.04 0.26 -19.23
C LEU A 282 -6.29 1.11 -20.48
N GLY A 283 -5.38 1.08 -21.46
CA GLY A 283 -5.31 2.04 -22.57
C GLY A 283 -6.68 2.43 -23.17
N ALA A 284 -6.91 3.75 -23.24
CA ALA A 284 -8.02 4.45 -23.90
C ALA A 284 -9.36 3.68 -24.00
N GLU A 285 -10.07 3.54 -22.87
CA GLU A 285 -11.52 3.51 -22.98
C GLU A 285 -11.99 4.86 -23.57
N PRO A 286 -12.70 4.88 -24.70
CA PRO A 286 -13.26 6.12 -25.20
C PRO A 286 -14.23 6.65 -24.13
N LEU A 287 -14.06 7.92 -23.77
CA LEU A 287 -15.03 8.66 -22.97
C LEU A 287 -16.40 8.49 -23.63
N VAL A 288 -17.26 7.66 -23.03
CA VAL A 288 -18.69 7.66 -23.34
C VAL A 288 -19.19 8.99 -22.81
N THR A 289 -19.24 9.97 -23.70
CA THR A 289 -19.91 11.24 -23.45
C THR A 289 -21.40 10.95 -23.41
N ALA A 290 -22.04 11.31 -22.29
CA ALA A 290 -23.49 11.37 -22.18
C ALA A 290 -24.07 12.48 -23.08
#